data_AF-A0A3D3AL14-F1
#
_entry.id   AF-A0A3D3AL14-F1
#
_cell.length_a   1.000
_cell.length_b   1.000
_cell.length_c   1.000
_cell.angle_alpha   90.00
_cell.angle_beta   90.00
_cell.angle_gamma   90.00
#
_symmetry.space_group_name_H-M   'P 1'
#
loop_
_entity.id
_entity.type
_entity.pdbx_description
1 polymer ?
#
loop_
_entity_poly.entity_id
_entity_poly.type
_entity_poly.pdbx_seq_one_letter_code
_entity_poly.pdbx_strand_id
1 'polypeptide(L)'
;MDKRVILFFLIPMFLFGGDLDDRKNSALKEADKYFQKKNWLKLLETAKNLSSWGEKEALKKVLDQAILLVMAKESEAGAYQLSTLYFKNGDLKNSLYWEKTAERIALKKKKNWKKS
;
A
#
# COMPACT_ATOMS: atom_id res chain seq x y z
N MET A 1 46.53 -26.02 -31.75
CA MET A 1 46.26 -25.37 -30.44
C MET A 1 45.06 -24.49 -30.63
N ASP A 2 43.87 -25.06 -30.46
CA ASP A 2 42.62 -24.39 -30.79
C ASP A 2 42.17 -23.54 -29.60
N LYS A 3 42.28 -22.22 -29.77
CA LYS A 3 41.83 -21.25 -28.77
C LYS A 3 40.32 -21.16 -28.83
N ARG A 4 39.67 -21.73 -27.81
CA ARG A 4 38.26 -21.55 -27.47
C ARG A 4 38.02 -20.06 -27.18
N VAL A 5 37.13 -19.42 -27.92
CA VAL A 5 36.57 -18.12 -27.56
C VAL A 5 35.17 -18.37 -27.01
N ILE A 6 35.07 -18.44 -25.68
CA ILE A 6 33.76 -18.41 -25.01
C ILE A 6 33.36 -16.93 -24.96
N LEU A 7 32.44 -16.55 -25.84
CA LEU A 7 31.84 -15.22 -25.83
C LEU A 7 30.79 -15.18 -24.71
N PHE A 8 31.15 -14.59 -23.56
CA PHE A 8 30.19 -14.30 -22.51
C PHE A 8 29.30 -13.13 -22.97
N PHE A 9 28.04 -13.42 -23.29
CA PHE A 9 27.01 -12.39 -23.38
C PHE A 9 26.66 -11.92 -21.96
N LEU A 10 27.40 -10.93 -21.46
CA LEU A 10 26.98 -10.10 -20.34
C LEU A 10 25.85 -9.19 -20.83
N ILE A 11 24.61 -9.63 -20.62
CA ILE A 11 23.41 -8.80 -20.81
C ILE A 11 23.49 -7.66 -19.78
N PRO A 12 23.31 -6.38 -20.19
CA PRO A 12 23.44 -5.26 -19.26
C PRO A 12 22.20 -5.18 -18.35
N MET A 13 22.32 -5.80 -17.18
CA MET A 13 21.34 -5.74 -16.08
C MET A 13 21.47 -4.41 -15.29
N PHE A 14 21.59 -3.26 -15.97
CA PHE A 14 21.85 -1.97 -15.32
C PHE A 14 20.91 -0.82 -15.72
N LEU A 15 20.02 -1.01 -16.70
CA LEU A 15 19.10 0.04 -17.16
C LEU A 15 17.68 -0.04 -16.59
N PHE A 16 17.33 -1.11 -15.88
CA PHE A 16 15.99 -1.27 -15.28
C PHE A 16 15.91 -0.95 -13.78
N GLY A 17 17.05 -0.77 -13.09
CA GLY A 17 17.09 -0.51 -11.64
C GLY A 17 16.80 0.94 -11.25
N GLY A 18 17.35 1.91 -12.00
CA GLY A 18 17.22 3.34 -11.67
C GLY A 18 15.77 3.85 -11.72
N ASP A 19 15.03 3.47 -12.76
CA ASP A 19 13.63 3.88 -12.94
C ASP A 19 12.68 3.34 -11.87
N LEU A 20 12.95 2.13 -11.34
CA LEU A 20 12.15 1.53 -10.28
C LEU A 20 12.42 2.21 -8.92
N ASP A 21 13.69 2.47 -8.62
CA ASP A 21 14.08 3.17 -7.40
C ASP A 21 13.55 4.61 -7.36
N ASP A 22 13.56 5.32 -8.49
CA ASP A 22 13.02 6.68 -8.59
C ASP A 22 11.50 6.71 -8.38
N ARG A 23 10.76 5.75 -8.97
CA ARG A 23 9.30 5.63 -8.77
C ARG A 23 8.95 5.35 -7.32
N LYS A 24 9.66 4.42 -6.67
CA LYS A 24 9.50 4.11 -5.24
C LYS A 24 9.76 5.34 -4.37
N ASN A 25 10.86 6.06 -4.62
CA ASN A 25 11.22 7.25 -3.85
C ASN A 25 10.21 8.38 -4.04
N SER A 26 9.70 8.58 -5.25
CA SER A 26 8.64 9.55 -5.53
C SER A 26 7.36 9.21 -4.79
N ALA A 27 6.94 7.94 -4.82
CA ALA A 27 5.74 7.49 -4.13
C ALA A 27 5.85 7.65 -2.60
N LEU A 28 7.02 7.40 -2.00
CA LEU A 28 7.24 7.65 -0.58
C LEU A 28 7.16 9.14 -0.22
N LYS A 29 7.77 10.02 -1.03
CA LYS A 29 7.66 11.48 -0.83
C LYS A 29 6.21 11.97 -0.92
N GLU A 30 5.45 11.42 -1.86
CA GLU A 30 4.02 11.70 -1.98
C GLU A 30 3.23 11.19 -0.78
N ALA A 31 3.52 9.97 -0.32
CA ALA A 31 2.90 9.40 0.87
C ALA A 31 3.10 10.30 2.10
N ASP A 32 4.32 10.73 2.37
CA ASP A 32 4.61 11.62 3.51
C ASP A 32 3.84 12.94 3.43
N LYS A 33 3.74 13.53 2.22
CA LYS A 33 2.92 14.72 1.98
C LYS A 33 1.44 14.45 2.27
N TYR A 34 0.90 13.31 1.85
CA TYR A 34 -0.49 12.95 2.12
C TYR A 34 -0.75 12.62 3.58
N PHE A 35 0.23 12.04 4.28
CA PHE A 35 0.17 11.77 5.71
C PHE A 35 0.11 13.06 6.51
N GLN A 36 0.97 14.04 6.22
CA GLN A 36 0.92 15.37 6.84
C GLN A 36 -0.43 16.06 6.61
N LYS A 37 -1.01 15.91 5.41
CA LYS A 37 -2.35 16.41 5.07
C LYS A 37 -3.50 15.59 5.66
N LYS A 38 -3.21 14.55 6.44
CA LYS A 38 -4.19 13.61 7.01
C LYS A 38 -5.13 13.02 5.95
N ASN A 39 -4.62 12.74 4.75
CA ASN A 39 -5.40 12.23 3.62
C ASN A 39 -5.19 10.72 3.43
N TRP A 40 -5.97 9.93 4.19
CA TRP A 40 -5.90 8.46 4.13
C TRP A 40 -6.24 7.89 2.75
N LEU A 41 -7.12 8.55 1.97
CA LEU A 41 -7.53 8.05 0.66
C LEU A 41 -6.34 8.06 -0.31
N LYS A 42 -5.58 9.16 -0.33
CA LYS A 42 -4.38 9.27 -1.16
C LYS A 42 -3.24 8.36 -0.70
N LEU A 43 -3.14 8.08 0.59
CA LEU A 43 -2.20 7.06 1.09
C LEU A 43 -2.56 5.66 0.59
N LEU A 44 -3.84 5.27 0.63
CA LEU A 44 -4.28 3.96 0.13
C LEU A 44 -4.13 3.85 -1.39
N GLU A 45 -4.31 4.94 -2.14
CA GLU A 45 -3.99 4.99 -3.57
C GLU A 45 -2.50 4.77 -3.83
N THR A 46 -1.63 5.42 -3.05
CA THR A 46 -0.18 5.23 -3.13
C THR A 46 0.21 3.79 -2.76
N ALA A 47 -0.40 3.22 -1.71
CA ALA A 47 -0.19 1.83 -1.31
C ALA A 47 -0.61 0.85 -2.42
N LYS A 48 -1.73 1.09 -3.09
CA LYS A 48 -2.15 0.29 -4.25
C LYS A 48 -1.10 0.32 -5.37
N ASN A 49 -0.53 1.47 -5.67
CA ASN A 49 0.52 1.60 -6.69
C ASN A 49 1.78 0.81 -6.28
N LEU A 50 2.26 0.98 -5.04
CA LEU A 50 3.41 0.26 -4.50
C LEU A 50 3.20 -1.27 -4.50
N SER A 51 2.00 -1.73 -4.15
CA SER A 51 1.60 -3.13 -4.24
C SER A 51 1.68 -3.65 -5.68
N SER A 52 1.21 -2.87 -6.67
CA SER A 52 1.29 -3.25 -8.08
C SER A 52 2.72 -3.31 -8.63
N TRP A 53 3.65 -2.58 -8.01
CA TRP A 53 5.07 -2.60 -8.38
C TRP A 53 5.89 -3.66 -7.63
N GLY A 54 5.30 -4.36 -6.66
CA GLY A 54 6.01 -5.34 -5.85
C GLY A 54 6.90 -4.74 -4.75
N GLU A 55 6.77 -3.45 -4.44
CA GLU A 55 7.60 -2.71 -3.49
C GLU A 55 7.16 -2.96 -2.04
N LYS A 56 7.45 -4.15 -1.50
CA LYS A 56 6.92 -4.63 -0.20
C LYS A 56 7.27 -3.73 0.99
N GLU A 57 8.52 -3.24 1.08
CA GLU A 57 8.95 -2.41 2.21
C GLU A 57 8.31 -1.02 2.18
N ALA A 58 8.27 -0.39 1.01
CA ALA A 58 7.63 0.90 0.83
C ALA A 58 6.12 0.78 1.05
N LEU A 59 5.49 -0.28 0.53
CA LEU A 59 4.08 -0.59 0.75
C LEU A 59 3.76 -0.66 2.25
N LYS A 60 4.58 -1.39 3.04
CA LYS A 60 4.37 -1.52 4.48
C LYS A 60 4.37 -0.15 5.17
N LYS A 61 5.35 0.70 4.87
CA LYS A 61 5.46 2.05 5.45
C LYS A 61 4.21 2.90 5.16
N VAL A 62 3.74 2.89 3.90
CA VAL A 62 2.56 3.66 3.50
C VAL A 62 1.28 3.09 4.09
N LEU A 63 1.17 1.76 4.21
CA LEU A 63 0.06 1.10 4.89
C LEU A 63 -0.03 1.49 6.36
N ASP A 64 1.10 1.48 7.08
CA ASP A 64 1.13 1.87 8.50
C ASP A 64 0.63 3.32 8.68
N GLN A 65 1.07 4.24 7.82
CA GLN A 65 0.56 5.62 7.80
C GLN A 65 -0.95 5.69 7.50
N ALA A 66 -1.42 4.91 6.52
CA ALA A 66 -2.83 4.87 6.16
C ALA A 66 -3.70 4.34 7.31
N ILE A 67 -3.26 3.25 7.96
CA ILE A 67 -3.93 2.62 9.10
C ILE A 67 -4.13 3.61 10.23
N LEU A 68 -3.08 4.35 10.61
CA LEU A 68 -3.15 5.37 11.66
C LEU A 68 -4.25 6.40 11.37
N LEU A 69 -4.32 6.88 10.13
CA LEU A 69 -5.32 7.88 9.75
C LEU A 69 -6.73 7.30 9.61
N VAL A 70 -6.88 6.07 9.10
CA VAL A 70 -8.18 5.40 9.00
C VAL A 70 -8.78 5.17 10.37
N MET A 71 -7.96 4.70 11.33
CA MET A 71 -8.36 4.51 12.71
C MET A 71 -8.72 5.84 13.37
N ALA A 72 -7.85 6.85 13.26
CA ALA A 72 -8.08 8.16 13.88
C ALA A 72 -9.37 8.83 13.40
N LYS A 73 -9.77 8.60 12.14
CA LYS A 73 -11.01 9.15 11.59
C LYS A 73 -12.23 8.24 11.74
N GLU A 74 -12.08 7.04 12.30
CA GLU A 74 -13.10 5.98 12.28
C GLU A 74 -13.76 5.86 10.88
N SER A 75 -12.91 5.79 9.85
CA SER A 75 -13.36 5.75 8.46
C SER A 75 -13.73 4.33 8.04
N GLU A 76 -15.03 4.06 7.97
CA GLU A 76 -15.58 2.80 7.44
C GLU A 76 -15.06 2.51 6.02
N ALA A 77 -15.13 3.49 5.13
CA ALA A 77 -14.63 3.37 3.76
C ALA A 77 -13.12 3.07 3.72
N GLY A 78 -12.34 3.68 4.61
CA GLY A 78 -10.91 3.41 4.75
C GLY A 78 -10.63 1.99 5.20
N ALA A 79 -11.42 1.48 6.15
CA ALA A 79 -11.31 0.10 6.63
C ALA A 79 -11.66 -0.93 5.53
N TYR A 80 -12.70 -0.69 4.73
CA TYR A 80 -13.00 -1.55 3.57
C TYR A 80 -11.92 -1.53 2.50
N GLN A 81 -11.32 -0.35 2.22
CA GLN A 81 -10.22 -0.27 1.27
C GLN A 81 -8.96 -0.99 1.77
N LEU A 82 -8.64 -0.89 3.07
CA LEU A 82 -7.56 -1.67 3.69
C LEU A 82 -7.84 -3.18 3.56
N SER A 83 -9.06 -3.62 3.87
CA SER A 83 -9.46 -5.03 3.72
C SER A 83 -9.22 -5.53 2.30
N THR A 84 -9.71 -4.78 1.31
CA THR A 84 -9.55 -5.12 -0.12
C THR A 84 -8.07 -5.18 -0.52
N LEU A 85 -7.25 -4.26 -0.03
CA LEU A 85 -5.83 -4.22 -0.36
C LEU A 85 -5.06 -5.39 0.27
N TYR A 86 -5.37 -5.76 1.52
CA TYR A 86 -4.81 -6.96 2.15
C TYR A 86 -5.23 -8.24 1.43
N PHE A 87 -6.50 -8.36 1.04
CA PHE A 87 -6.98 -9.49 0.24
C PHE A 87 -6.20 -9.65 -1.06
N LYS A 88 -5.99 -8.56 -1.80
CA LYS A 88 -5.22 -8.56 -3.06
C LYS A 88 -3.75 -8.95 -2.87
N ASN A 89 -3.17 -8.67 -1.71
CA ASN A 89 -1.81 -9.06 -1.37
C ASN A 89 -1.71 -10.47 -0.74
N GLY A 90 -2.81 -11.24 -0.73
CA GLY A 90 -2.85 -12.60 -0.18
C GLY A 90 -2.90 -12.68 1.34
N ASP A 91 -3.10 -11.56 2.03
CA ASP A 91 -3.18 -11.51 3.50
C ASP A 91 -4.63 -11.59 3.96
N LEU A 92 -5.16 -12.82 3.95
CA LEU A 92 -6.55 -13.10 4.34
C LEU A 92 -6.84 -12.70 5.79
N LYS A 93 -5.87 -12.87 6.69
CA LYS A 93 -6.04 -12.57 8.12
C LYS A 93 -6.29 -11.07 8.32
N ASN A 94 -5.45 -10.22 7.73
CA ASN A 94 -5.63 -8.78 7.85
C ASN A 94 -6.84 -8.28 7.04
N SER A 95 -7.16 -8.91 5.90
CA SER A 95 -8.39 -8.62 5.16
C SER A 95 -9.64 -8.75 6.03
N LEU A 96 -9.82 -9.91 6.68
CA LEU A 96 -10.97 -10.18 7.54
C LEU A 96 -11.02 -9.29 8.78
N TYR A 97 -9.85 -8.94 9.33
CA TYR A 97 -9.76 -8.01 10.45
C TYR A 97 -10.31 -6.63 10.08
N TRP A 98 -9.90 -6.09 8.93
CA TRP A 98 -10.31 -4.77 8.47
C TRP A 98 -11.76 -4.72 8.01
N GLU A 99 -12.27 -5.80 7.42
CA GLU A 99 -13.69 -5.96 7.09
C GLU A 99 -14.56 -5.85 8.34
N LYS A 100 -14.27 -6.66 9.37
CA LYS A 100 -14.97 -6.61 10.66
C LYS A 100 -14.85 -5.24 11.34
N THR A 101 -13.73 -4.57 11.15
CA THR A 101 -13.51 -3.22 11.68
C THR A 101 -14.44 -2.21 11.00
N ALA A 102 -14.61 -2.29 9.68
CA ALA A 102 -15.54 -1.46 8.93
C ALA A 102 -16.99 -1.67 9.41
N GLU A 103 -17.41 -2.93 9.56
CA GLU A 103 -18.75 -3.28 10.06
C GLU A 103 -19.02 -2.71 11.46
N ARG A 104 -18.04 -2.80 12.37
CA ARG A 104 -18.15 -2.23 13.72
C ARG A 104 -18.34 -0.71 13.69
N ILE A 105 -17.58 -0.01 12.83
CA ILE A 105 -17.71 1.44 12.64
C ILE A 105 -19.11 1.77 12.10
N ALA A 106 -19.59 1.04 11.09
CA ALA A 106 -20.91 1.22 10.50
C ALA A 106 -22.03 1.05 11.55
N LEU A 107 -21.95 -0.02 12.35
CA LEU A 107 -22.90 -0.29 13.42
C LEU A 107 -22.89 0.81 14.49
N LYS A 108 -21.72 1.31 14.88
CA LYS A 108 -21.58 2.43 15.83
C LYS A 108 -22.26 3.69 15.28
N LYS A 109 -22.02 4.04 14.02
CA LYS A 109 -22.67 5.19 13.36
C LYS A 109 -24.19 5.05 13.28
N LYS A 110 -24.68 3.87 12.88
CA LYS A 110 -26.12 3.56 12.81
C LYS A 110 -26.79 3.67 14.19
N LYS A 111 -26.13 3.20 15.25
CA LYS A 111 -26.63 3.34 16.63
C LYS A 111 -26.70 4.80 17.07
N ASN A 112 -25.70 5.61 16.73
CA ASN A 112 -25.69 7.03 17.07
C ASN A 112 -26.77 7.81 16.30
N TRP A 113 -26.98 7.49 15.02
CA TRP A 113 -28.01 8.12 14.21
C TRP A 113 -29.43 7.88 14.75
N LYS A 114 -29.71 6.66 15.23
CA LYS A 114 -31.02 6.34 15.85
C LYS A 114 -31.29 7.03 17.21
N LYS A 115 -30.26 7.60 17.84
CA LYS A 115 -30.37 8.31 19.13
C LYS A 115 -30.51 9.82 18.98
N SER A 116 -30.24 10.35 17.78
CA SER A 116 -30.42 11.76 17.44
C SER A 116 -31.78 11.99 16.83
#